data_AF-A0A3G9G374-F1
#
_entry.id   AF-A0A3G9G374-F1
#
_cell.length_a   1.000
_cell.length_b   1.000
_cell.length_c   1.000
_cell.angle_alpha   90.00
_cell.angle_beta   90.00
_cell.angle_gamma   90.00
#
_symmetry.space_group_name_H-M   'P 1'
#
loop_
_entity.id
_entity.type
_entity.pdbx_description
1 polymer ?
#
loop_
_entity_poly.entity_id
_entity_poly.type
_entity_poly.pdbx_seq_one_letter_code
_entity_poly.pdbx_strand_id
1 'polypeptide(L)'
;MTDSAPLTFGWEEWVGLPDLALPAIKAKVDTGARTSALHAVDIEVFGTPERPRVRFVVNPVPGRYDIEVACSADLKDQREITSSNGETEWRYVIETHISIDGVNHPIEVSLTNRANMAYRMLIGRQALESLGALVDPTAGQRLPVLSYDVYNRADAPKAVKRPLRLAVLTQDAGNYSIRALIRAAQNRDHVIEAIETSRCYMNINVTRPEVHYDGKPLPQFDAIIPRIGVPMTSYGLAVVRQFETTGAYCLNRSSAISASRDKLHALQVLARKGIPMPVTAFAKSPKDTDFVVQLVGGAPLVIKLTKGAQGRGVVLADTHLAAASVISAFRDLDAELLTQEFIREADGEDLRCLVIGSKVVAAMKRKAKIGDFRANLHQGGKALSVEITPEEADIAVKAARALGLQVAGVDILRSHSGPKVLEVNSSPGLQGIEKASGVDVADLIIRHVESKLRPVQHLPKQNPRAKRRD
;
A
#
# COMPACT_ATOMS: atom_id res chain seq x y z
N MET A 1 -3.94 37.61 -31.41
CA MET A 1 -5.16 37.46 -30.61
C MET A 1 -6.16 36.74 -31.48
N THR A 2 -6.40 35.46 -31.24
CA THR A 2 -7.47 34.72 -31.93
C THR A 2 -8.79 35.24 -31.40
N ASP A 3 -9.56 35.85 -32.30
CA ASP A 3 -10.83 36.54 -32.08
C ASP A 3 -11.95 35.49 -31.89
N SER A 4 -11.87 34.70 -30.81
CA SER A 4 -12.97 33.82 -30.42
C SER A 4 -14.01 34.65 -29.66
N ALA A 5 -15.25 34.62 -30.12
CA ALA A 5 -16.36 35.27 -29.43
C ALA A 5 -16.38 34.87 -27.93
N PRO A 6 -16.69 35.81 -27.02
CA PRO A 6 -16.72 35.50 -25.59
C PRO A 6 -17.77 34.43 -25.28
N LEU A 7 -17.41 33.47 -24.43
CA LEU A 7 -18.34 32.45 -23.94
C LEU A 7 -19.56 33.14 -23.30
N THR A 8 -20.76 32.84 -23.78
CA THR A 8 -22.00 33.40 -23.22
C THR A 8 -22.73 32.29 -22.47
N PHE A 9 -22.82 32.41 -21.15
CA PHE A 9 -23.49 31.49 -20.25
C PHE A 9 -24.96 31.87 -20.11
N GLY A 10 -25.85 30.88 -20.03
CA GLY A 10 -27.20 31.03 -19.48
C GLY A 10 -27.18 31.07 -17.94
N TRP A 11 -28.36 31.06 -17.32
CA TRP A 11 -28.46 30.98 -15.85
C TRP A 11 -28.18 29.57 -15.30
N GLU A 12 -28.22 28.53 -16.15
CA GLU A 12 -27.75 27.18 -15.87
C GLU A 12 -26.88 26.64 -17.02
N GLU A 13 -25.80 25.92 -16.69
CA GLU A 13 -24.89 25.36 -17.69
C GLU A 13 -24.40 23.96 -17.33
N TRP A 14 -24.05 23.19 -18.36
CA TRP A 14 -23.33 21.93 -18.20
C TRP A 14 -21.83 22.17 -18.30
N VAL A 15 -21.10 21.64 -17.33
CA VAL A 15 -19.63 21.74 -17.30
C VAL A 15 -18.99 20.42 -16.93
N GLY A 16 -17.75 20.22 -17.34
CA GLY A 16 -16.88 19.16 -16.84
C GLY A 16 -15.86 19.71 -15.85
N LEU A 17 -15.45 18.89 -14.89
CA LEU A 17 -14.27 19.12 -14.03
C LEU A 17 -13.32 17.93 -14.20
N PRO A 18 -12.51 17.91 -15.28
CA PRO A 18 -11.67 16.77 -15.64
C PRO A 18 -10.69 16.33 -14.53
N ASP A 19 -10.12 17.28 -13.78
CA ASP A 19 -9.19 16.97 -12.68
C ASP A 19 -9.86 16.17 -11.56
N LEU A 20 -11.19 16.24 -11.46
CA LEU A 20 -12.00 15.60 -10.43
C LEU A 20 -12.79 14.39 -10.94
N ALA A 21 -12.54 13.90 -12.16
CA ALA A 21 -13.33 12.81 -12.77
C ALA A 21 -14.81 13.14 -12.99
N LEU A 22 -15.18 14.41 -13.07
CA LEU A 22 -16.56 14.82 -13.23
C LEU A 22 -16.78 15.22 -14.70
N PRO A 23 -17.12 14.28 -15.61
CA PRO A 23 -17.30 14.60 -17.02
C PRO A 23 -18.50 15.51 -17.28
N ALA A 24 -19.51 15.52 -16.40
CA ALA A 24 -20.72 16.32 -16.58
C ALA A 24 -21.36 16.67 -15.23
N ILE A 25 -21.42 17.95 -14.88
CA ILE A 25 -22.16 18.46 -13.74
C ILE A 25 -22.99 19.65 -14.17
N LYS A 26 -24.27 19.65 -13.79
CA LYS A 26 -25.14 20.81 -14.03
C LYS A 26 -24.86 21.86 -12.96
N ALA A 27 -24.45 23.04 -13.39
CA ALA A 27 -24.08 24.16 -12.55
C ALA A 27 -25.07 25.32 -12.73
N LYS A 28 -25.37 26.04 -11.65
CA LYS A 28 -26.10 27.31 -11.71
C LYS A 28 -25.09 28.45 -11.77
N VAL A 29 -25.32 29.40 -12.67
CA VAL A 29 -24.55 30.64 -12.69
C VAL A 29 -25.05 31.56 -11.58
N ASP A 30 -24.13 31.99 -10.71
CA ASP A 30 -24.43 32.81 -9.54
C ASP A 30 -23.44 33.98 -9.47
N THR A 31 -23.82 35.10 -10.10
CA THR A 31 -23.02 36.33 -10.11
C THR A 31 -22.95 37.00 -8.74
N GLY A 32 -23.83 36.64 -7.80
CA GLY A 32 -23.79 37.09 -6.41
C GLY A 32 -22.75 36.33 -5.58
N ALA A 33 -22.43 35.09 -5.94
CA ALA A 33 -21.38 34.32 -5.31
C ALA A 33 -20.00 34.76 -5.82
N ARG A 34 -19.11 35.19 -4.92
CA ARG A 34 -17.73 35.57 -5.30
C ARG A 34 -16.94 34.37 -5.86
N THR A 35 -16.92 33.27 -5.10
CA THR A 35 -16.19 32.05 -5.43
C THR A 35 -17.19 30.95 -5.80
N SER A 36 -16.86 30.16 -6.82
CA SER A 36 -17.65 28.98 -7.20
C SER A 36 -17.77 27.99 -6.02
N ALA A 37 -18.82 27.18 -6.03
CA ALA A 37 -19.08 26.20 -4.97
C ALA A 37 -19.37 24.83 -5.58
N LEU A 38 -18.77 23.78 -5.04
CA LEU A 38 -18.96 22.39 -5.46
C LEU A 38 -19.52 21.57 -4.30
N HIS A 39 -20.51 20.74 -4.60
CA HIS A 39 -21.01 19.74 -3.68
C HIS A 39 -19.90 18.77 -3.30
N ALA A 40 -19.64 18.66 -2.00
CA ALA A 40 -18.70 17.70 -1.44
C ALA A 40 -19.22 17.16 -0.10
N VAL A 41 -19.00 15.87 0.14
CA VAL A 41 -19.21 15.17 1.42
C VAL A 41 -17.94 14.42 1.79
N ASP A 42 -17.86 13.94 3.04
CA ASP A 42 -16.70 13.22 3.57
C ASP A 42 -15.37 13.95 3.31
N ILE A 43 -15.37 15.26 3.55
CA ILE A 43 -14.22 16.12 3.30
C ILE A 43 -13.17 15.86 4.38
N GLU A 44 -12.00 15.38 3.97
CA GLU A 44 -10.86 15.12 4.85
C GLU A 44 -9.60 15.78 4.30
N VAL A 45 -8.92 16.55 5.14
CA VAL A 45 -7.61 17.12 4.84
C VAL A 45 -6.51 16.14 5.24
N PHE A 46 -5.52 16.00 4.37
CA PHE A 46 -4.36 15.15 4.55
C PHE A 46 -3.15 15.78 3.84
N GLY A 47 -1.98 15.13 3.90
CA GLY A 47 -0.74 15.68 3.33
C GLY A 47 0.15 16.36 4.36
N THR A 48 1.29 16.88 3.90
CA THR A 48 2.24 17.60 4.77
C THR A 48 1.85 19.08 4.85
N PRO A 49 2.32 19.84 5.85
CA PRO A 49 2.08 21.28 5.93
C PRO A 49 2.51 22.04 4.66
N GLU A 50 3.54 21.57 3.96
CA GLU A 50 4.07 22.19 2.74
C GLU A 50 3.26 21.83 1.48
N ARG A 51 2.52 20.71 1.52
CA ARG A 51 1.66 20.24 0.42
C ARG A 51 0.35 19.68 0.98
N PRO A 52 -0.50 20.54 1.55
CA PRO A 52 -1.78 20.11 2.08
C PRO A 52 -2.69 19.69 0.92
N ARG A 53 -3.47 18.63 1.15
CA ARG A 53 -4.41 18.07 0.17
C ARG A 53 -5.75 17.81 0.83
N VAL A 54 -6.78 17.72 0.02
CA VAL A 54 -8.13 17.41 0.49
C VAL A 54 -8.72 16.30 -0.37
N ARG A 55 -9.38 15.34 0.28
CA ARG A 55 -10.18 14.30 -0.36
C ARG A 55 -11.64 14.48 0.03
N PHE A 56 -12.53 14.15 -0.88
CA PHE A 56 -13.97 14.33 -0.70
C PHE A 56 -14.72 13.48 -1.71
N VAL A 57 -16.00 13.26 -1.47
CA VAL A 57 -16.90 12.56 -2.40
C VAL A 57 -17.89 13.56 -2.99
N VAL A 58 -18.15 13.43 -4.29
CA VAL A 58 -19.17 14.19 -5.00
C VAL A 58 -20.27 13.25 -5.44
N ASN A 59 -21.53 13.58 -5.12
CA ASN A 59 -22.70 12.98 -5.77
C ASN A 59 -23.18 13.91 -6.90
N PRO A 60 -22.72 13.70 -8.16
CA PRO A 60 -22.91 14.68 -9.24
C PRO A 60 -24.36 14.79 -9.71
N VAL A 61 -25.16 13.74 -9.51
CA VAL A 61 -26.55 13.64 -9.96
C VAL A 61 -27.49 13.96 -8.78
N PRO A 62 -28.28 15.05 -8.83
CA PRO A 62 -29.28 15.34 -7.82
C PRO A 62 -30.24 14.15 -7.58
N GLY A 63 -30.48 13.80 -6.32
CA GLY A 63 -31.37 12.68 -5.94
C GLY A 63 -30.78 11.27 -6.07
N ARG A 64 -29.58 11.10 -6.64
CA ARG A 64 -28.89 9.82 -6.79
C ARG A 64 -27.61 9.78 -5.93
N TYR A 65 -27.76 9.34 -4.68
CA TYR A 65 -26.64 9.19 -3.73
C TYR A 65 -25.84 7.90 -3.95
N ASP A 66 -26.36 6.98 -4.77
CA ASP A 66 -25.65 5.76 -5.20
C ASP A 66 -24.56 6.03 -6.23
N ILE A 67 -24.59 7.21 -6.87
CA ILE A 67 -23.55 7.66 -7.80
C ILE A 67 -22.57 8.53 -7.02
N GLU A 68 -21.37 8.03 -6.85
CA GLU A 68 -20.30 8.70 -6.13
C GLU A 68 -19.04 8.82 -6.97
N VAL A 69 -18.45 10.00 -6.93
CA VAL A 69 -17.16 10.29 -7.53
C VAL A 69 -16.21 10.69 -6.41
N ALA A 70 -15.25 9.81 -6.12
CA ALA A 70 -14.20 10.09 -5.15
C ALA A 70 -13.19 11.06 -5.77
N CYS A 71 -13.04 12.21 -5.15
CA CYS A 71 -12.24 13.33 -5.62
C CYS A 71 -11.10 13.65 -4.66
N SER A 72 -10.07 14.27 -5.21
CA SER A 72 -8.96 14.82 -4.44
C SER A 72 -8.33 15.99 -5.17
N ALA A 73 -7.83 16.96 -4.42
CA ALA A 73 -7.07 18.07 -4.98
C ALA A 73 -6.05 18.60 -3.96
N ASP A 74 -5.10 19.37 -4.45
CA ASP A 74 -4.24 20.16 -3.58
C ASP A 74 -5.10 21.24 -2.89
N LEU A 75 -4.91 21.40 -1.58
CA LEU A 75 -5.66 22.36 -0.80
C LEU A 75 -5.01 23.73 -0.99
N LYS A 76 -5.75 24.66 -1.60
CA LYS A 76 -5.25 26.01 -1.88
C LYS A 76 -5.32 26.89 -0.64
N ASP A 77 -6.46 26.89 0.05
CA ASP A 77 -6.70 27.68 1.25
C ASP A 77 -7.98 27.24 1.99
N GLN A 78 -8.27 27.86 3.14
CA GLN A 78 -9.58 27.85 3.80
C GLN A 78 -10.14 29.27 3.85
N ARG A 79 -11.42 29.43 3.50
CA ARG A 79 -12.06 30.74 3.50
C ARG A 79 -13.39 30.68 4.22
N GLU A 80 -13.66 31.72 4.99
CA GLU A 80 -14.98 31.98 5.54
C GLU A 80 -15.91 32.47 4.42
N ILE A 81 -17.01 31.74 4.18
CA ILE A 81 -17.96 32.02 3.09
C ILE A 81 -19.37 32.09 3.66
N THR A 82 -20.05 33.20 3.38
CA THR A 82 -21.46 33.42 3.75
C THR A 82 -22.37 33.06 2.57
N SER A 83 -23.33 32.16 2.78
CA SER A 83 -24.36 31.85 1.79
C SER A 83 -25.48 32.88 1.76
N SER A 84 -26.29 32.85 0.71
CA SER A 84 -27.43 33.76 0.53
C SER A 84 -28.51 33.65 1.60
N ASN A 85 -28.48 32.61 2.43
CA ASN A 85 -29.33 32.42 3.62
C ASN A 85 -28.75 33.08 4.89
N GLY A 86 -27.60 33.75 4.80
CA GLY A 86 -26.95 34.43 5.92
C GLY A 86 -26.08 33.53 6.81
N GLU A 87 -26.00 32.23 6.51
CA GLU A 87 -25.12 31.31 7.24
C GLU A 87 -23.68 31.45 6.76
N THR A 88 -22.75 31.51 7.71
CA THR A 88 -21.31 31.62 7.44
C THR A 88 -20.62 30.32 7.84
N GLU A 89 -19.82 29.76 6.94
CA GLU A 89 -19.02 28.56 7.21
C GLU A 89 -17.60 28.67 6.64
N TRP A 90 -16.64 28.02 7.31
CA TRP A 90 -15.29 27.83 6.79
C TRP A 90 -15.32 26.72 5.74
N ARG A 91 -14.89 27.04 4.52
CA ARG A 91 -14.82 26.10 3.40
C ARG A 91 -13.39 25.92 2.93
N TYR A 92 -13.05 24.67 2.62
CA TYR A 92 -11.84 24.33 1.89
C TYR A 92 -11.95 24.80 0.44
N VAL A 93 -10.90 25.41 -0.09
CA VAL A 93 -10.83 25.90 -1.46
C VAL A 93 -9.78 25.11 -2.23
N ILE A 94 -10.16 24.63 -3.40
CA ILE A 94 -9.28 23.93 -4.33
C ILE A 94 -9.25 24.67 -5.67
N GLU A 95 -8.21 24.43 -6.45
CA GLU A 95 -8.15 24.82 -7.85
C GLU A 95 -8.44 23.59 -8.73
N THR A 96 -9.25 23.77 -9.76
CA THR A 96 -9.56 22.71 -10.74
C THR A 96 -9.87 23.36 -12.09
N HIS A 97 -9.64 22.65 -13.18
CA HIS A 97 -10.05 23.11 -14.49
C HIS A 97 -11.54 22.88 -14.71
N ILE A 98 -12.22 23.92 -15.18
CA ILE A 98 -13.56 23.83 -15.76
C ILE A 98 -13.44 23.60 -17.26
N SER A 99 -14.14 22.58 -17.76
CA SER A 99 -14.26 22.27 -19.17
C SER A 99 -15.65 22.61 -19.67
N ILE A 100 -15.74 23.53 -20.63
CA ILE A 100 -17.01 24.00 -21.21
C ILE A 100 -16.77 24.47 -22.64
N ASP A 101 -17.57 23.99 -23.60
CA ASP A 101 -17.48 24.34 -25.03
C ASP A 101 -16.04 24.27 -25.61
N GLY A 102 -15.31 23.21 -25.28
CA GLY A 102 -13.91 23.01 -25.71
C GLY A 102 -12.88 23.88 -24.98
N VAL A 103 -13.30 24.84 -24.17
CA VAL A 103 -12.42 25.62 -23.29
C VAL A 103 -12.11 24.82 -22.04
N ASN A 104 -10.83 24.81 -21.65
CA ASN A 104 -10.35 24.23 -20.40
C ASN A 104 -9.61 25.32 -19.62
N HIS A 105 -10.12 25.72 -18.45
CA HIS A 105 -9.63 26.90 -17.73
C HIS A 105 -9.58 26.68 -16.21
N PRO A 106 -8.51 27.08 -15.50
CA PRO A 106 -8.42 26.91 -14.06
C PRO A 106 -9.38 27.84 -13.31
N ILE A 107 -10.11 27.29 -12.34
CA ILE A 107 -11.01 28.04 -11.47
C ILE A 107 -10.83 27.62 -10.00
N GLU A 108 -11.13 28.53 -9.08
CA GLU A 108 -11.24 28.20 -7.66
C GLU A 108 -12.65 27.75 -7.32
N VAL A 109 -12.77 26.63 -6.62
CA VAL A 109 -14.04 26.12 -6.10
C VAL A 109 -13.95 25.86 -4.60
N SER A 110 -14.97 26.30 -3.87
CA SER A 110 -15.15 25.97 -2.46
C SER A 110 -15.92 24.66 -2.30
N LEU A 111 -15.49 23.81 -1.37
CA LEU A 111 -16.13 22.53 -1.07
C LEU A 111 -17.19 22.72 0.02
N THR A 112 -18.44 22.34 -0.26
CA THR A 112 -19.55 22.46 0.70
C THR A 112 -20.63 21.41 0.48
N ASN A 113 -21.39 21.06 1.53
CA ASN A 113 -22.47 20.10 1.42
C ASN A 113 -23.73 20.73 0.79
N ARG A 114 -23.90 20.53 -0.51
CA ARG A 114 -25.08 20.94 -1.29
C ARG A 114 -26.09 19.79 -1.54
N ALA A 115 -26.12 18.77 -0.69
CA ALA A 115 -26.94 17.56 -0.89
C ALA A 115 -28.45 17.84 -1.05
N ASN A 116 -28.95 18.93 -0.46
CA ASN A 116 -30.36 19.35 -0.54
C ASN A 116 -30.64 20.42 -1.61
N MET A 117 -29.62 20.83 -2.36
CA MET A 117 -29.74 21.85 -3.41
C MET A 117 -29.99 21.21 -4.77
N ALA A 118 -30.78 21.89 -5.61
CA ALA A 118 -31.07 21.45 -6.99
C ALA A 118 -29.80 21.36 -7.86
N TYR A 119 -28.85 22.29 -7.65
CA TYR A 119 -27.58 22.33 -8.39
C TYR A 119 -26.42 21.94 -7.47
N ARG A 120 -25.67 20.93 -7.92
CA ARG A 120 -24.46 20.43 -7.23
C ARG A 120 -23.25 21.35 -7.40
N MET A 121 -23.32 22.32 -8.30
CA MET A 121 -22.27 23.31 -8.50
C MET A 121 -22.87 24.71 -8.70
N LEU A 122 -22.15 25.73 -8.23
CA LEU A 122 -22.34 27.14 -8.57
C LEU A 122 -21.11 27.63 -9.32
N ILE A 123 -21.32 28.40 -10.39
CA ILE A 123 -20.27 29.16 -11.07
C ILE A 123 -20.35 30.59 -10.55
N GLY A 124 -19.36 30.97 -9.74
CA GLY A 124 -19.25 32.29 -9.14
C GLY A 124 -18.62 33.32 -10.07
N ARG A 125 -18.72 34.60 -9.67
CA ARG A 125 -18.26 35.74 -10.46
C ARG A 125 -16.75 35.72 -10.77
N GLN A 126 -15.91 35.24 -9.84
CA GLN A 126 -14.46 35.12 -10.07
C GLN A 126 -14.13 34.16 -11.23
N ALA A 127 -14.87 33.07 -11.38
CA ALA A 127 -14.68 32.13 -12.49
C ALA A 127 -15.19 32.70 -13.83
N LEU A 128 -16.31 33.42 -13.81
CA LEU A 128 -16.84 34.10 -15.01
C LEU A 128 -15.87 35.17 -15.51
N GLU A 129 -15.32 35.98 -14.60
CA GLU A 129 -14.34 37.02 -14.92
C GLU A 129 -13.05 36.43 -15.48
N SER A 130 -12.55 35.33 -14.90
CA SER A 130 -11.32 34.68 -15.40
C SER A 130 -11.51 34.05 -16.78
N LEU A 131 -12.72 33.55 -17.07
CA LEU A 131 -13.11 33.02 -18.38
C LEU A 131 -13.39 34.10 -19.43
N GLY A 132 -13.50 35.39 -19.04
CA GLY A 132 -13.98 36.44 -19.94
C GLY A 132 -15.42 36.20 -20.42
N ALA A 133 -16.24 35.55 -19.58
CA ALA A 133 -17.58 35.10 -19.95
C ALA A 133 -18.64 36.21 -19.79
N LEU A 134 -19.62 36.20 -20.70
CA LEU A 134 -20.86 36.97 -20.56
C LEU A 134 -21.96 36.08 -19.96
N VAL A 135 -22.93 36.70 -19.30
CA VAL A 135 -24.10 36.00 -18.76
C VAL A 135 -25.36 36.56 -19.41
N ASP A 136 -26.13 35.70 -20.06
CA ASP A 136 -27.49 35.97 -20.49
C ASP A 136 -28.49 35.42 -19.46
N PRO A 137 -29.09 36.28 -18.62
CA PRO A 137 -30.03 35.84 -17.59
C PRO A 137 -31.36 35.35 -18.17
N THR A 138 -31.65 35.60 -19.45
CA THR A 138 -32.92 35.22 -20.10
C THR A 138 -32.90 33.81 -20.67
N ALA A 139 -31.72 33.26 -20.92
CA ALA A 139 -31.55 31.90 -21.41
C ALA A 139 -31.30 30.92 -20.25
N GLY A 140 -32.01 29.80 -20.27
CA GLY A 140 -31.71 28.64 -19.42
C GLY A 140 -30.29 28.17 -19.64
N GLN A 141 -30.03 27.66 -20.84
CA GLN A 141 -28.75 27.09 -21.23
C GLN A 141 -28.36 27.64 -22.60
N ARG A 142 -27.09 28.02 -22.78
CA ARG A 142 -26.54 28.55 -24.05
C ARG A 142 -25.45 27.65 -24.64
N LEU A 143 -24.74 26.89 -23.80
CA LEU A 143 -23.57 26.11 -24.19
C LEU A 143 -23.92 24.62 -24.36
N PRO A 144 -23.02 23.79 -24.93
CA PRO A 144 -23.33 22.40 -25.26
C PRO A 144 -23.92 21.60 -24.10
N VAL A 145 -24.97 20.82 -24.40
CA VAL A 145 -25.65 19.95 -23.43
C VAL A 145 -24.81 18.71 -23.17
N LEU A 146 -24.49 18.46 -21.90
CA LEU A 146 -24.00 17.17 -21.43
C LEU A 146 -25.15 16.35 -20.83
N SER A 147 -24.91 15.09 -20.50
CA SER A 147 -25.91 14.21 -19.89
C SER A 147 -25.34 13.49 -18.67
N TYR A 148 -26.19 13.26 -17.67
CA TYR A 148 -25.87 12.39 -16.54
C TYR A 148 -25.70 10.91 -16.92
N ASP A 149 -26.09 10.50 -18.13
CA ASP A 149 -25.93 9.12 -18.62
C ASP A 149 -24.47 8.66 -18.62
N VAL A 150 -23.52 9.60 -18.66
CA VAL A 150 -22.09 9.34 -18.52
C VAL A 150 -21.74 8.63 -17.20
N TYR A 151 -22.61 8.72 -16.18
CA TYR A 151 -22.44 8.05 -14.89
C TYR A 151 -23.13 6.68 -14.80
N ASN A 152 -24.03 6.34 -15.72
CA ASN A 152 -24.83 5.11 -15.68
C ASN A 152 -24.22 3.93 -16.47
N ARG A 153 -23.15 4.18 -17.24
CA ARG A 153 -22.59 3.17 -18.16
C ARG A 153 -21.62 2.23 -17.43
N ALA A 154 -21.51 0.98 -17.91
CA ALA A 154 -20.36 0.12 -17.60
C ALA A 154 -19.01 0.77 -17.97
N ASP A 155 -19.07 1.76 -18.88
CA ASP A 155 -17.98 2.61 -19.35
C ASP A 155 -17.92 3.97 -18.64
N ALA A 156 -18.62 4.15 -17.51
CA ALA A 156 -18.51 5.35 -16.68
C ALA A 156 -17.02 5.65 -16.41
N PRO A 157 -16.61 6.93 -16.34
CA PRO A 157 -15.21 7.30 -16.16
C PRO A 157 -14.62 6.43 -15.05
N LYS A 158 -13.60 5.63 -15.40
CA LYS A 158 -12.87 4.85 -14.41
C LYS A 158 -12.48 5.84 -13.32
N ALA A 159 -12.89 5.55 -12.09
CA ALA A 159 -12.66 6.44 -10.96
C ALA A 159 -11.25 7.02 -11.05
N VAL A 160 -11.14 8.35 -11.02
CA VAL A 160 -9.82 9.00 -11.01
C VAL A 160 -9.01 8.35 -9.91
N LYS A 161 -7.73 8.08 -10.22
CA LYS A 161 -6.80 7.53 -9.24
C LYS A 161 -6.87 8.40 -8.00
N ARG A 162 -7.54 7.92 -6.95
CA ARG A 162 -7.61 8.63 -5.68
C ARG A 162 -6.24 8.57 -5.03
N PRO A 163 -5.66 9.70 -4.62
CA PRO A 163 -4.60 9.76 -3.63
C PRO A 163 -4.96 8.93 -2.41
N LEU A 164 -4.09 7.99 -2.09
CA LEU A 164 -4.20 7.19 -0.89
C LEU A 164 -3.45 7.87 0.24
N ARG A 165 -3.96 7.74 1.46
CA ARG A 165 -3.22 8.04 2.68
C ARG A 165 -2.60 6.74 3.19
N LEU A 166 -1.29 6.64 3.07
CA LEU A 166 -0.50 5.46 3.40
C LEU A 166 0.33 5.73 4.65
N ALA A 167 0.67 4.67 5.37
CA ALA A 167 1.73 4.72 6.36
C ALA A 167 2.71 3.57 6.17
N VAL A 168 3.98 3.83 6.47
CA VAL A 168 5.03 2.81 6.53
C VAL A 168 5.53 2.71 7.98
N LEU A 169 5.29 1.55 8.61
CA LEU A 169 5.78 1.29 9.96
C LEU A 169 7.25 0.94 9.90
N THR A 170 8.10 1.68 10.59
CA THR A 170 9.56 1.50 10.54
C THR A 170 10.21 1.74 11.91
N GLN A 171 11.48 1.34 12.02
CA GLN A 171 12.39 1.74 13.11
C GLN A 171 13.45 2.75 12.64
N ASP A 172 13.57 2.94 11.33
CA ASP A 172 14.53 3.85 10.72
C ASP A 172 13.92 4.42 9.43
N ALA A 173 13.43 5.66 9.50
CA ALA A 173 12.89 6.37 8.34
C ALA A 173 13.99 6.74 7.32
N GLY A 174 15.25 6.76 7.76
CA GLY A 174 16.43 7.05 6.95
C GLY A 174 16.99 5.82 6.20
N ASN A 175 16.39 4.64 6.29
CA ASN A 175 16.86 3.53 5.47
C ASN A 175 16.40 3.67 4.00
N TYR A 176 17.15 3.06 3.08
CA TYR A 176 16.89 3.16 1.64
C TYR A 176 15.48 2.67 1.25
N SER A 177 15.03 1.55 1.82
CA SER A 177 13.76 0.92 1.42
C SER A 177 12.57 1.81 1.78
N ILE A 178 12.63 2.48 2.94
CA ILE A 178 11.59 3.41 3.39
C ILE A 178 11.56 4.65 2.49
N ARG A 179 12.71 5.28 2.23
CA ARG A 179 12.78 6.42 1.30
C ARG A 179 12.31 6.07 -0.11
N ALA A 180 12.64 4.88 -0.60
CA ALA A 180 12.19 4.41 -1.91
C ALA A 180 10.67 4.27 -1.96
N LEU A 181 10.05 3.66 -0.93
CA LEU A 181 8.59 3.57 -0.81
C LEU A 181 7.93 4.95 -0.71
N ILE A 182 8.53 5.86 0.07
CA ILE A 182 8.01 7.23 0.22
C ILE A 182 7.98 7.94 -1.12
N ARG A 183 9.12 7.96 -1.83
CA ARG A 183 9.26 8.55 -3.15
C ARG A 183 8.33 7.91 -4.17
N ALA A 184 8.22 6.58 -4.18
CA ALA A 184 7.34 5.85 -5.08
C ALA A 184 5.86 6.22 -4.87
N ALA A 185 5.42 6.36 -3.62
CA ALA A 185 4.05 6.78 -3.33
C ALA A 185 3.80 8.25 -3.70
N GLN A 186 4.74 9.14 -3.38
CA GLN A 186 4.64 10.57 -3.72
C GLN A 186 4.62 10.81 -5.23
N ASN A 187 5.41 10.09 -6.01
CA ASN A 187 5.40 10.15 -7.48
C ASN A 187 4.08 9.68 -8.10
N ARG A 188 3.21 9.04 -7.30
CA ARG A 188 1.88 8.55 -7.70
C ARG A 188 0.77 9.33 -7.02
N ASP A 189 1.09 10.53 -6.54
CA ASP A 189 0.18 11.44 -5.85
C ASP A 189 -0.45 10.84 -4.60
N HIS A 190 0.24 9.94 -3.91
CA HIS A 190 -0.18 9.46 -2.60
C HIS A 190 0.54 10.21 -1.48
N VAL A 191 -0.12 10.32 -0.33
CA VAL A 191 0.50 10.81 0.89
C VAL A 191 0.94 9.60 1.69
N ILE A 192 2.18 9.59 2.14
CA ILE A 192 2.74 8.49 2.90
C ILE A 192 3.53 9.03 4.08
N GLU A 193 3.23 8.50 5.27
CA GLU A 193 3.85 8.90 6.52
C GLU A 193 4.75 7.75 7.04
N ALA A 194 5.99 8.06 7.39
CA ALA A 194 6.85 7.11 8.09
C ALA A 194 6.56 7.18 9.58
N ILE A 195 6.07 6.08 10.15
CA ILE A 195 5.66 6.01 11.54
C ILE A 195 6.64 5.14 12.31
N GLU A 196 7.27 5.72 13.32
CA GLU A 196 8.16 4.99 14.21
C GLU A 196 7.35 4.02 15.10
N THR A 197 7.51 2.73 14.84
CA THR A 197 6.60 1.73 15.40
C THR A 197 6.70 1.64 16.93
N SER A 198 7.87 1.87 17.50
CA SER A 198 8.13 1.85 18.95
C SER A 198 7.44 2.98 19.72
N ARG A 199 7.07 4.07 19.04
CA ARG A 199 6.38 5.22 19.64
C ARG A 199 4.86 5.13 19.54
N CYS A 200 4.35 4.18 18.76
CA CYS A 200 2.93 3.92 18.69
C CYS A 200 2.45 3.34 20.03
N TYR A 201 1.30 3.77 20.51
CA TYR A 201 0.56 3.12 21.61
C TYR A 201 -0.93 3.10 21.24
N MET A 202 -1.75 2.28 21.90
CA MET A 202 -3.06 1.92 21.37
C MET A 202 -4.15 2.11 22.42
N ASN A 203 -5.30 2.63 22.00
CA ASN A 203 -6.52 2.57 22.77
C ASN A 203 -7.36 1.41 22.25
N ILE A 204 -7.49 0.35 23.05
CA ILE A 204 -8.25 -0.85 22.68
C ILE A 204 -9.71 -0.62 23.08
N ASN A 205 -10.51 -0.12 22.13
CA ASN A 205 -11.92 0.17 22.32
C ASN A 205 -12.76 -0.53 21.24
N VAL A 206 -13.92 -1.06 21.65
CA VAL A 206 -14.87 -1.78 20.79
C VAL A 206 -15.45 -0.90 19.69
N THR A 207 -15.72 0.38 19.97
CA THR A 207 -16.42 1.27 19.03
C THR A 207 -15.47 2.09 18.16
N ARG A 208 -14.23 2.31 18.64
CA ARG A 208 -13.26 3.18 17.96
C ARG A 208 -11.83 2.73 18.27
N PRO A 209 -11.33 1.70 17.57
CA PRO A 209 -9.94 1.29 17.72
C PRO A 209 -9.02 2.39 17.19
N GLU A 210 -8.08 2.84 18.03
CA GLU A 210 -7.13 3.89 17.67
C GLU A 210 -5.69 3.45 17.91
N VAL A 211 -4.80 3.92 17.04
CA VAL A 211 -3.36 3.94 17.28
C VAL A 211 -3.01 5.39 17.55
N HIS A 212 -2.24 5.66 18.58
CA HIS A 212 -1.77 6.97 18.98
C HIS A 212 -0.28 7.10 18.75
N TYR A 213 0.14 8.34 18.53
CA TYR A 213 1.53 8.74 18.35
C TYR A 213 1.70 10.14 18.94
N ASP A 214 2.69 10.34 19.81
CA ASP A 214 3.00 11.64 20.43
C ASP A 214 1.80 12.39 21.04
N GLY A 215 1.01 11.70 21.85
CA GLY A 215 -0.14 12.30 22.56
C GLY A 215 -1.44 12.32 21.77
N LYS A 216 -1.42 12.01 20.46
CA LYS A 216 -2.59 12.20 19.57
C LYS A 216 -2.98 10.91 18.85
N PRO A 217 -4.28 10.69 18.57
CA PRO A 217 -4.69 9.60 17.70
C PRO A 217 -4.12 9.85 16.30
N LEU A 218 -3.55 8.79 15.73
CA LEU A 218 -3.17 8.79 14.32
C LEU A 218 -4.43 8.84 13.45
N PRO A 219 -4.33 9.45 12.27
CA PRO A 219 -5.41 9.52 11.31
C PRO A 219 -5.77 8.13 10.76
N GLN A 220 -6.89 8.06 10.04
CA GLN A 220 -7.24 6.87 9.29
C GLN A 220 -6.37 6.73 8.03
N PHE A 221 -5.67 5.61 7.91
CA PHE A 221 -4.90 5.26 6.72
C PHE A 221 -5.67 4.29 5.82
N ASP A 222 -5.57 4.47 4.51
CA ASP A 222 -6.10 3.50 3.55
C ASP A 222 -5.27 2.20 3.58
N ALA A 223 -3.94 2.32 3.70
CA ALA A 223 -3.05 1.17 3.83
C ALA A 223 -1.85 1.43 4.74
N ILE A 224 -1.38 0.34 5.35
CA ILE A 224 -0.17 0.27 6.15
C ILE A 224 0.82 -0.68 5.46
N ILE A 225 2.08 -0.28 5.34
CA ILE A 225 3.18 -1.10 4.83
C ILE A 225 4.11 -1.41 6.01
N PRO A 226 3.98 -2.55 6.71
CA PRO A 226 4.83 -2.85 7.85
C PRO A 226 6.25 -3.23 7.43
N ARG A 227 7.24 -2.49 7.93
CA ARG A 227 8.67 -2.77 7.76
C ARG A 227 9.31 -3.05 9.11
N ILE A 228 8.76 -4.04 9.81
CA ILE A 228 9.11 -4.40 11.18
C ILE A 228 10.41 -5.22 11.23
N GLY A 229 11.41 -4.72 11.94
CA GLY A 229 12.65 -5.44 12.22
C GLY A 229 12.46 -6.59 13.22
N VAL A 230 13.36 -7.58 13.16
CA VAL A 230 13.28 -8.79 14.00
C VAL A 230 13.19 -8.47 15.51
N PRO A 231 13.99 -7.54 16.08
CA PRO A 231 13.96 -7.26 17.53
C PRO A 231 12.61 -6.75 18.04
N MET A 232 11.78 -6.18 17.15
CA MET A 232 10.51 -5.56 17.49
C MET A 232 9.30 -6.40 17.05
N THR A 233 9.50 -7.67 16.68
CA THR A 233 8.45 -8.49 16.06
C THR A 233 7.18 -8.55 16.91
N SER A 234 7.27 -8.84 18.21
CA SER A 234 6.09 -8.96 19.08
C SER A 234 5.28 -7.67 19.16
N TYR A 235 5.95 -6.55 19.48
CA TYR A 235 5.31 -5.24 19.59
C TYR A 235 4.80 -4.72 18.25
N GLY A 236 5.62 -4.80 17.20
CA GLY A 236 5.24 -4.38 15.85
C GLY A 236 4.05 -5.16 15.32
N LEU A 237 3.96 -6.47 15.58
CA LEU A 237 2.78 -7.26 15.22
C LEU A 237 1.52 -6.80 15.97
N ALA A 238 1.63 -6.36 17.23
CA ALA A 238 0.50 -5.79 17.97
C ALA A 238 0.01 -4.49 17.33
N VAL A 239 0.93 -3.60 16.95
CA VAL A 239 0.61 -2.36 16.24
C VAL A 239 -0.05 -2.64 14.89
N VAL A 240 0.47 -3.61 14.11
CA VAL A 240 -0.15 -4.00 12.83
C VAL A 240 -1.56 -4.55 13.03
N ARG A 241 -1.77 -5.42 14.03
CA ARG A 241 -3.12 -5.93 14.36
C ARG A 241 -4.08 -4.80 14.68
N GLN A 242 -3.63 -3.77 15.42
CA GLN A 242 -4.49 -2.64 15.71
C GLN A 242 -4.87 -1.86 14.45
N PHE A 243 -3.94 -1.61 13.53
CA PHE A 243 -4.30 -1.03 12.23
C PHE A 243 -5.22 -1.91 11.38
N GLU A 244 -5.11 -3.24 11.47
CA GLU A 244 -6.09 -4.14 10.82
C GLU A 244 -7.51 -3.93 11.39
N THR A 245 -7.64 -3.61 12.68
CA THR A 245 -8.93 -3.30 13.30
C THR A 245 -9.48 -1.92 12.95
N THR A 246 -8.65 -0.96 12.51
CA THR A 246 -9.11 0.35 12.02
C THR A 246 -9.66 0.30 10.59
N GLY A 247 -9.58 -0.86 9.93
CA GLY A 247 -10.01 -1.07 8.54
C GLY A 247 -8.92 -0.78 7.50
N ALA A 248 -7.70 -0.43 7.92
CA ALA A 248 -6.59 -0.20 7.00
C ALA A 248 -6.13 -1.51 6.33
N TYR A 249 -5.76 -1.43 5.05
CA TYR A 249 -5.15 -2.57 4.36
C TYR A 249 -3.67 -2.72 4.74
N CYS A 250 -3.32 -3.79 5.46
CA CYS A 250 -1.94 -4.06 5.86
C CYS A 250 -1.18 -4.95 4.84
N LEU A 251 -0.06 -4.44 4.31
CA LEU A 251 0.82 -5.10 3.34
C LEU A 251 2.22 -5.35 3.93
N ASN A 252 2.51 -6.48 4.58
CA ASN A 252 1.70 -7.67 4.79
C ASN A 252 0.82 -7.63 6.06
N ARG A 253 -0.12 -8.58 6.17
CA ARG A 253 -0.93 -8.80 7.38
C ARG A 253 -0.10 -9.32 8.54
N SER A 254 -0.55 -9.03 9.77
CA SER A 254 0.09 -9.45 11.01
C SER A 254 0.28 -10.98 11.09
N SER A 255 -0.74 -11.76 10.71
CA SER A 255 -0.69 -13.22 10.70
C SER A 255 0.37 -13.78 9.74
N ALA A 256 0.49 -13.20 8.53
CA ALA A 256 1.47 -13.62 7.54
C ALA A 256 2.90 -13.25 7.95
N ILE A 257 3.09 -12.05 8.52
CA ILE A 257 4.38 -11.64 9.09
C ILE A 257 4.77 -12.61 10.20
N SER A 258 3.87 -12.92 11.13
CA SER A 258 4.10 -13.88 12.22
C SER A 258 4.50 -15.26 11.69
N ALA A 259 3.76 -15.78 10.71
CA ALA A 259 4.04 -17.11 10.13
C ALA A 259 5.42 -17.18 9.46
N SER A 260 5.86 -16.10 8.80
CA SER A 260 7.20 -16.03 8.18
C SER A 260 8.35 -15.86 9.17
N ARG A 261 8.08 -15.31 10.36
CA ARG A 261 9.10 -14.99 11.37
C ARG A 261 9.48 -16.24 12.17
N ASP A 262 8.53 -17.12 12.38
CA ASP A 262 8.77 -18.44 12.97
C ASP A 262 9.29 -19.39 11.88
N LYS A 263 10.60 -19.66 11.91
CA LYS A 263 11.28 -20.52 10.93
C LYS A 263 10.72 -21.94 10.91
N LEU A 264 10.42 -22.51 12.08
CA LEU A 264 9.89 -23.87 12.16
C LEU A 264 8.49 -23.91 11.57
N HIS A 265 7.62 -22.99 12.00
CA HIS A 265 6.26 -22.91 11.49
C HIS A 265 6.24 -22.66 9.98
N ALA A 266 7.10 -21.76 9.47
CA ALA A 266 7.21 -21.49 8.05
C ALA A 266 7.57 -22.76 7.26
N LEU A 267 8.59 -23.51 7.71
CA LEU A 267 8.98 -24.78 7.08
C LEU A 267 7.85 -25.82 7.15
N GLN A 268 7.15 -25.94 8.28
CA GLN A 268 6.00 -26.86 8.40
C GLN A 268 4.87 -26.50 7.42
N VAL A 269 4.57 -25.21 7.24
CA VAL A 269 3.58 -24.74 6.27
C VAL A 269 4.00 -25.06 4.84
N LEU A 270 5.26 -24.79 4.49
CA LEU A 270 5.81 -25.08 3.17
C LEU A 270 5.79 -26.60 2.87
N ALA A 271 6.18 -27.42 3.85
CA ALA A 271 6.22 -28.88 3.72
C ALA A 271 4.81 -29.45 3.52
N ARG A 272 3.82 -28.97 4.30
CA ARG A 272 2.41 -29.33 4.15
C ARG A 272 1.85 -28.98 2.76
N LYS A 273 2.43 -28.00 2.07
CA LYS A 273 2.05 -27.60 0.72
C LYS A 273 2.87 -28.27 -0.38
N GLY A 274 3.75 -29.22 -0.02
CA GLY A 274 4.59 -29.94 -0.98
C GLY A 274 5.63 -29.05 -1.66
N ILE A 275 6.04 -27.96 -1.02
CA ILE A 275 7.05 -27.05 -1.57
C ILE A 275 8.45 -27.62 -1.27
N PRO A 276 9.31 -27.84 -2.28
CA PRO A 276 10.64 -28.40 -2.07
C PRO A 276 11.49 -27.53 -1.13
N MET A 277 12.14 -28.17 -0.18
CA MET A 277 13.06 -27.55 0.79
C MET A 277 14.17 -28.55 1.14
N PRO A 278 15.30 -28.10 1.68
CA PRO A 278 16.31 -29.03 2.19
C PRO A 278 15.74 -29.84 3.35
N VAL A 279 16.11 -31.12 3.45
CA VAL A 279 15.64 -31.99 4.54
C VAL A 279 16.01 -31.36 5.88
N THR A 280 15.02 -31.20 6.77
CA THR A 280 15.20 -30.43 8.01
C THR A 280 14.67 -31.22 9.20
N ALA A 281 15.45 -31.31 10.27
CA ALA A 281 15.03 -31.83 11.56
C ALA A 281 15.06 -30.72 12.62
N PHE A 282 14.10 -30.75 13.55
CA PHE A 282 14.00 -29.80 14.66
C PHE A 282 14.20 -30.52 15.98
N ALA A 283 15.01 -29.94 16.87
CA ALA A 283 15.27 -30.49 18.18
C ALA A 283 15.51 -29.37 19.21
N LYS A 284 15.34 -29.68 20.49
CA LYS A 284 15.67 -28.78 21.61
C LYS A 284 16.73 -29.37 22.51
N SER A 285 16.47 -30.57 23.05
CA SER A 285 17.44 -31.30 23.85
C SER A 285 17.41 -32.79 23.50
N PRO A 286 17.79 -33.16 22.27
CA PRO A 286 17.82 -34.56 21.88
C PRO A 286 18.96 -35.23 22.63
N LYS A 287 18.71 -36.23 23.49
CA LYS A 287 19.81 -37.06 24.05
C LYS A 287 20.53 -37.84 22.96
N ASP A 288 19.80 -38.15 21.88
CA ASP A 288 20.25 -38.89 20.71
C ASP A 288 20.63 -37.94 19.56
N THR A 289 21.85 -37.39 19.65
CA THR A 289 22.38 -36.48 18.62
C THR A 289 22.60 -37.19 17.29
N ASP A 290 23.05 -38.44 17.34
CA ASP A 290 23.40 -39.22 16.16
C ASP A 290 22.17 -39.43 15.28
N PHE A 291 21.03 -39.77 15.90
CA PHE A 291 19.79 -39.93 15.15
C PHE A 291 19.29 -38.61 14.55
N VAL A 292 19.45 -37.47 15.25
CA VAL A 292 19.10 -36.15 14.68
C VAL A 292 19.94 -35.84 13.44
N VAL A 293 21.23 -36.17 13.45
CA VAL A 293 22.12 -36.02 12.29
C VAL A 293 21.70 -36.96 11.14
N GLN A 294 21.30 -38.19 11.46
CA GLN A 294 20.83 -39.16 10.46
C GLN A 294 19.51 -38.75 9.79
N LEU A 295 18.58 -38.09 10.51
CA LEU A 295 17.31 -37.61 9.96
C LEU A 295 17.49 -36.65 8.76
N VAL A 296 18.64 -35.98 8.65
CA VAL A 296 18.97 -35.06 7.56
C VAL A 296 19.97 -35.63 6.56
N GLY A 297 20.29 -36.93 6.65
CA GLY A 297 21.19 -37.62 5.73
C GLY A 297 22.66 -37.63 6.13
N GLY A 298 23.01 -37.19 7.34
CA GLY A 298 24.38 -37.16 7.84
C GLY A 298 25.12 -35.86 7.55
N ALA A 299 26.42 -35.83 7.88
CA ALA A 299 27.27 -34.68 7.62
C ALA A 299 27.75 -34.64 6.15
N PRO A 300 27.96 -33.45 5.58
CA PRO A 300 27.86 -32.12 6.16
C PRO A 300 26.41 -31.66 6.27
N LEU A 301 26.16 -30.88 7.32
CA LEU A 301 24.84 -30.32 7.60
C LEU A 301 24.93 -28.91 8.17
N VAL A 302 23.83 -28.17 8.04
CA VAL A 302 23.70 -26.81 8.56
C VAL A 302 22.89 -26.84 9.85
N ILE A 303 23.41 -26.23 10.91
CA ILE A 303 22.75 -26.08 12.20
C ILE A 303 22.33 -24.61 12.36
N LYS A 304 21.04 -24.36 12.58
CA LYS A 304 20.44 -23.03 12.71
C LYS A 304 19.73 -22.88 14.05
N LEU A 305 20.02 -21.82 14.78
CA LEU A 305 19.24 -21.43 15.95
C LEU A 305 17.92 -20.78 15.52
N THR A 306 16.81 -21.18 16.18
CA THR A 306 15.48 -20.59 15.93
C THR A 306 15.44 -19.13 16.38
N LYS A 307 16.09 -18.82 17.51
CA LYS A 307 16.21 -17.46 18.04
C LYS A 307 17.48 -16.78 17.52
N GLY A 308 17.32 -15.78 16.65
CA GLY A 308 18.42 -14.97 16.12
C GLY A 308 18.10 -14.34 14.77
N ALA A 309 18.57 -13.10 14.55
CA ALA A 309 18.46 -12.37 13.29
C ALA A 309 19.79 -12.35 12.51
N GLN A 310 19.73 -12.22 11.18
CA GLN A 310 20.87 -11.88 10.31
C GLN A 310 22.05 -12.88 10.31
N GLY A 311 21.79 -14.18 10.42
CA GLY A 311 22.83 -15.21 10.24
C GLY A 311 23.78 -15.42 11.43
N ARG A 312 23.55 -14.74 12.56
CA ARG A 312 24.12 -15.14 13.86
C ARG A 312 23.38 -16.39 14.33
N GLY A 313 24.12 -17.49 14.51
CA GLY A 313 23.55 -18.80 14.86
C GLY A 313 23.27 -19.73 13.68
N VAL A 314 23.96 -19.56 12.54
CA VAL A 314 24.00 -20.56 11.45
C VAL A 314 25.42 -21.10 11.35
N VAL A 315 25.59 -22.42 11.53
CA VAL A 315 26.87 -23.12 11.55
C VAL A 315 26.85 -24.23 10.51
N LEU A 316 27.91 -24.34 9.72
CA LEU A 316 28.15 -25.51 8.88
C LEU A 316 29.00 -26.50 9.68
N ALA A 317 28.55 -27.74 9.75
CA ALA A 317 29.29 -28.83 10.38
C ALA A 317 29.69 -29.83 9.29
N ASP A 318 30.98 -29.82 8.92
CA ASP A 318 31.50 -30.62 7.81
C ASP A 318 31.63 -32.12 8.13
N THR A 319 31.71 -32.46 9.42
CA THR A 319 31.86 -33.82 9.91
C THR A 319 30.83 -34.15 10.98
N HIS A 320 30.56 -35.44 11.17
CA HIS A 320 29.67 -35.92 12.21
C HIS A 320 30.11 -35.44 13.61
N LEU A 321 31.41 -35.51 13.90
CA LEU A 321 31.97 -35.04 15.17
C LEU A 321 31.71 -33.54 15.38
N ALA A 322 31.94 -32.71 14.35
CA ALA A 322 31.66 -31.28 14.43
C ALA A 322 30.16 -31.01 14.69
N ALA A 323 29.27 -31.74 14.00
CA ALA A 323 27.83 -31.61 14.19
C ALA A 323 27.43 -31.98 15.62
N ALA A 324 27.95 -33.11 16.12
CA ALA A 324 27.67 -33.60 17.46
C ALA A 324 28.13 -32.63 18.54
N SER A 325 29.34 -32.07 18.40
CA SER A 325 29.87 -31.05 19.32
C SER A 325 29.00 -29.79 19.35
N VAL A 326 28.57 -29.29 18.19
CA VAL A 326 27.74 -28.08 18.11
C VAL A 326 26.34 -28.32 18.70
N ILE A 327 25.72 -29.47 18.39
CA ILE A 327 24.41 -29.84 18.95
C ILE A 327 24.50 -30.01 20.47
N SER A 328 25.57 -30.63 20.98
CA SER A 328 25.79 -30.76 22.43
C SER A 328 25.95 -29.40 23.10
N ALA A 329 26.75 -28.50 22.52
CA ALA A 329 26.93 -27.16 23.06
C ALA A 329 25.63 -26.36 23.11
N PHE A 330 24.76 -26.49 22.09
CA PHE A 330 23.45 -25.82 22.11
C PHE A 330 22.46 -26.47 23.07
N ARG A 331 22.57 -27.78 23.31
CA ARG A 331 21.76 -28.49 24.32
C ARG A 331 22.00 -27.92 25.72
N ASP A 332 23.26 -27.69 26.08
CA ASP A 332 23.63 -27.15 27.40
C ASP A 332 23.11 -25.72 27.62
N LEU A 333 22.81 -25.00 26.54
CA LEU A 333 22.21 -23.67 26.54
C LEU A 333 20.67 -23.69 26.49
N ASP A 334 20.04 -24.87 26.60
CA ASP A 334 18.59 -25.10 26.43
C ASP A 334 18.02 -24.48 25.14
N ALA A 335 18.83 -24.45 24.08
CA ALA A 335 18.50 -23.79 22.83
C ALA A 335 17.76 -24.73 21.86
N GLU A 336 16.74 -24.19 21.20
CA GLU A 336 16.07 -24.83 20.08
C GLU A 336 16.90 -24.70 18.79
N LEU A 337 17.11 -25.82 18.10
CA LEU A 337 17.93 -25.91 16.90
C LEU A 337 17.19 -26.59 15.74
N LEU A 338 17.48 -26.12 14.54
CA LEU A 338 17.13 -26.75 13.28
C LEU A 338 18.43 -27.31 12.69
N THR A 339 18.44 -28.59 12.37
CA THR A 339 19.47 -29.22 11.53
C THR A 339 18.93 -29.39 10.13
N GLN A 340 19.75 -29.14 9.12
CA GLN A 340 19.31 -29.12 7.74
C GLN A 340 20.37 -29.70 6.81
N GLU A 341 19.94 -30.46 5.81
CA GLU A 341 20.74 -30.95 4.70
C GLU A 341 21.59 -29.81 4.09
N PHE A 342 22.89 -30.05 3.90
CA PHE A 342 23.76 -29.09 3.22
C PHE A 342 23.77 -29.35 1.71
N ILE A 343 23.25 -28.37 0.95
CA ILE A 343 23.23 -28.40 -0.52
C ILE A 343 24.59 -27.92 -1.04
N ARG A 344 25.54 -28.84 -1.19
CA ARG A 344 26.94 -28.53 -1.59
C ARG A 344 27.02 -27.90 -2.96
N GLU A 345 26.21 -28.39 -3.90
CA GLU A 345 26.20 -27.96 -5.30
C GLU A 345 25.71 -26.53 -5.50
N ALA A 346 25.11 -25.91 -4.47
CA ALA A 346 24.77 -24.50 -4.51
C ALA A 346 26.04 -23.60 -4.45
N ASP A 347 27.20 -24.14 -4.08
CA ASP A 347 28.51 -23.45 -4.07
C ASP A 347 28.50 -22.07 -3.37
N GLY A 348 27.78 -21.98 -2.25
CA GLY A 348 27.63 -20.73 -1.49
C GLY A 348 26.89 -19.63 -2.27
N GLU A 349 26.08 -20.01 -3.27
CA GLU A 349 25.19 -19.13 -4.01
C GLU A 349 23.73 -19.36 -3.58
N ASP A 350 22.97 -18.29 -3.48
CA ASP A 350 21.52 -18.37 -3.32
C ASP A 350 20.82 -17.36 -4.23
N LEU A 351 19.59 -17.71 -4.65
CA LEU A 351 18.71 -16.82 -5.39
C LEU A 351 17.75 -16.17 -4.42
N ARG A 352 17.69 -14.83 -4.46
CA ARG A 352 16.60 -14.09 -3.83
C ARG A 352 15.59 -13.67 -4.89
N CYS A 353 14.42 -14.27 -4.85
CA CYS A 353 13.26 -13.90 -5.66
C CYS A 353 12.33 -12.99 -4.86
N LEU A 354 12.05 -11.80 -5.38
CA LEU A 354 11.07 -10.90 -4.77
C LEU A 354 9.70 -11.09 -5.42
N VAL A 355 8.75 -11.57 -4.61
CA VAL A 355 7.38 -11.82 -5.01
C VAL A 355 6.51 -10.63 -4.62
N ILE A 356 5.69 -10.16 -5.56
CA ILE A 356 4.58 -9.22 -5.30
C ILE A 356 3.29 -9.84 -5.88
N GLY A 357 2.30 -10.05 -5.02
CA GLY A 357 1.05 -10.71 -5.36
C GLY A 357 1.26 -12.14 -5.86
N SER A 358 1.16 -12.34 -7.17
CA SER A 358 1.26 -13.65 -7.81
C SER A 358 2.43 -13.75 -8.81
N LYS A 359 3.40 -12.83 -8.74
CA LYS A 359 4.53 -12.77 -9.68
C LYS A 359 5.84 -12.54 -8.95
N VAL A 360 6.91 -13.16 -9.44
CA VAL A 360 8.28 -12.69 -9.12
C VAL A 360 8.54 -11.47 -9.98
N VAL A 361 8.80 -10.33 -9.35
CA VAL A 361 9.00 -9.05 -10.06
C VAL A 361 10.47 -8.69 -10.24
N ALA A 362 11.33 -9.24 -9.39
CA ALA A 362 12.76 -9.05 -9.44
C ALA A 362 13.45 -10.26 -8.81
N ALA A 363 14.64 -10.57 -9.29
CA ALA A 363 15.50 -11.59 -8.69
C ALA A 363 16.94 -11.08 -8.64
N MET A 364 17.71 -11.57 -7.68
CA MET A 364 19.15 -11.40 -7.67
C MET A 364 19.81 -12.69 -7.21
N LYS A 365 21.00 -12.96 -7.73
CA LYS A 365 21.88 -13.98 -7.20
C LYS A 365 22.79 -13.35 -6.16
N ARG A 366 22.89 -13.98 -5.00
CA ARG A 366 23.83 -13.59 -3.96
C ARG A 366 24.94 -14.64 -3.90
N LYS A 367 26.19 -14.18 -3.91
CA LYS A 367 27.37 -15.05 -3.74
C LYS A 367 28.07 -14.72 -2.45
N ALA A 368 28.38 -15.75 -1.66
CA ALA A 368 29.15 -15.63 -0.44
C ALA A 368 30.58 -15.14 -0.69
N LYS A 369 31.25 -14.65 0.34
CA LYS A 369 32.68 -14.32 0.27
C LYS A 369 33.51 -15.61 0.19
N ILE A 370 34.72 -15.52 -0.35
CA ILE A 370 35.69 -16.62 -0.32
C ILE A 370 35.85 -17.09 1.13
N GLY A 371 35.54 -18.37 1.40
CA GLY A 371 35.62 -18.99 2.73
C GLY A 371 34.36 -18.90 3.61
N ASP A 372 33.26 -18.29 3.14
CA ASP A 372 31.94 -18.33 3.81
C ASP A 372 30.94 -19.06 2.89
N PHE A 373 30.04 -19.86 3.45
CA PHE A 373 28.97 -20.51 2.69
C PHE A 373 27.68 -19.69 2.68
N ARG A 374 27.60 -18.60 3.47
CA ARG A 374 26.42 -17.74 3.59
C ARG A 374 26.52 -16.57 2.63
N ALA A 375 25.54 -16.45 1.74
CA ALA A 375 25.51 -15.42 0.71
C ALA A 375 24.79 -14.10 1.12
N ASN A 376 24.53 -13.88 2.41
CA ASN A 376 23.81 -12.68 2.85
C ASN A 376 24.56 -11.37 2.53
N LEU A 377 23.88 -10.40 1.90
CA LEU A 377 24.46 -9.10 1.55
C LEU A 377 24.97 -8.31 2.77
N HIS A 378 24.28 -8.41 3.91
CA HIS A 378 24.70 -7.77 5.16
C HIS A 378 26.01 -8.33 5.72
N GLN A 379 26.46 -9.51 5.27
CA GLN A 379 27.75 -10.11 5.61
C GLN A 379 28.81 -9.86 4.51
N GLY A 380 28.46 -9.03 3.52
CA GLY A 380 29.33 -8.59 2.43
C GLY A 380 29.35 -9.52 1.22
N GLY A 381 28.31 -10.36 1.04
CA GLY A 381 28.08 -11.05 -0.24
C GLY A 381 27.83 -10.06 -1.39
N LYS A 382 28.10 -10.47 -2.62
CA LYS A 382 27.85 -9.65 -3.83
C LYS A 382 26.47 -9.98 -4.40
N ALA A 383 25.70 -8.93 -4.75
CA ALA A 383 24.45 -9.07 -5.50
C ALA A 383 24.75 -8.98 -7.00
N LEU A 384 24.28 -9.96 -7.77
CA LEU A 384 24.43 -10.04 -9.22
C LEU A 384 23.06 -10.19 -9.87
N SER A 385 22.91 -9.67 -11.09
CA SER A 385 21.74 -9.95 -11.92
C SER A 385 21.65 -11.45 -12.21
N VAL A 386 20.43 -11.96 -12.35
CA VAL A 386 20.20 -13.38 -12.62
C VAL A 386 18.90 -13.57 -13.38
N GLU A 387 18.92 -14.51 -14.32
CA GLU A 387 17.71 -15.05 -14.92
C GLU A 387 17.27 -16.28 -14.13
N ILE A 388 15.99 -16.28 -13.75
CA ILE A 388 15.36 -17.38 -13.02
C ILE A 388 14.55 -18.25 -13.97
N THR A 389 14.48 -19.54 -13.67
CA THR A 389 13.67 -20.47 -14.45
C THR A 389 12.17 -20.33 -14.13
N PRO A 390 11.27 -20.81 -15.00
CA PRO A 390 9.83 -20.85 -14.70
C PRO A 390 9.51 -21.65 -13.42
N GLU A 391 10.27 -22.71 -13.17
CA GLU A 391 10.14 -23.52 -11.96
C GLU A 391 10.53 -22.74 -10.70
N GLU A 392 11.66 -22.01 -10.73
CA GLU A 392 12.10 -21.13 -9.63
C GLU A 392 11.06 -20.04 -9.33
N ALA A 393 10.48 -19.45 -10.37
CA ALA A 393 9.45 -18.43 -10.23
C ALA A 393 8.16 -19.02 -9.61
N ASP A 394 7.73 -20.20 -10.06
CA ASP A 394 6.53 -20.87 -9.55
C ASP A 394 6.68 -21.27 -8.08
N ILE A 395 7.81 -21.88 -7.68
CA ILE A 395 8.03 -22.23 -6.27
C ILE A 395 8.09 -21.00 -5.37
N ALA A 396 8.66 -19.89 -5.85
CA ALA A 396 8.72 -18.64 -5.09
C ALA A 396 7.31 -18.09 -4.83
N VAL A 397 6.47 -18.03 -5.87
CA VAL A 397 5.09 -17.56 -5.74
C VAL A 397 4.27 -18.50 -4.85
N LYS A 398 4.43 -19.82 -4.97
CA LYS A 398 3.77 -20.80 -4.11
C LYS A 398 4.19 -20.65 -2.65
N ALA A 399 5.48 -20.42 -2.38
CA ALA A 399 6.00 -20.24 -1.02
C ALA A 399 5.46 -18.97 -0.35
N ALA A 400 5.48 -17.84 -1.05
CA ALA A 400 4.91 -16.59 -0.56
C ALA A 400 3.39 -16.74 -0.28
N ARG A 401 2.66 -17.37 -1.21
CA ARG A 401 1.21 -17.61 -1.07
C ARG A 401 0.90 -18.56 0.10
N ALA A 402 1.69 -19.61 0.30
CA ALA A 402 1.49 -20.57 1.38
C ALA A 402 1.54 -19.90 2.78
N LEU A 403 2.39 -18.88 2.94
CA LEU A 403 2.51 -18.10 4.17
C LEU A 403 1.57 -16.88 4.22
N GLY A 404 0.72 -16.69 3.22
CA GLY A 404 -0.21 -15.55 3.14
C GLY A 404 0.46 -14.20 2.86
N LEU A 405 1.71 -14.21 2.39
CA LEU A 405 2.46 -12.99 2.09
C LEU A 405 2.10 -12.46 0.69
N GLN A 406 1.83 -11.17 0.61
CA GLN A 406 1.59 -10.43 -0.62
C GLN A 406 2.87 -9.79 -1.16
N VAL A 407 3.82 -9.44 -0.29
CA VAL A 407 5.18 -9.04 -0.67
C VAL A 407 6.16 -9.90 0.11
N ALA A 408 7.04 -10.62 -0.58
CA ALA A 408 8.00 -11.51 0.08
C ALA A 408 9.33 -11.57 -0.66
N GLY A 409 10.42 -11.75 0.09
CA GLY A 409 11.69 -12.22 -0.46
C GLY A 409 11.81 -13.71 -0.21
N VAL A 410 11.87 -14.52 -1.27
CA VAL A 410 12.03 -15.97 -1.18
C VAL A 410 13.46 -16.32 -1.55
N ASP A 411 14.16 -16.97 -0.63
CA ASP A 411 15.53 -17.43 -0.82
C ASP A 411 15.50 -18.89 -1.29
N ILE A 412 16.17 -19.18 -2.40
CA ILE A 412 16.16 -20.48 -3.08
C ILE A 412 17.60 -20.94 -3.31
N LEU A 413 17.84 -22.24 -3.10
CA LEU A 413 19.07 -22.92 -3.50
C LEU A 413 18.80 -23.76 -4.75
N ARG A 414 19.71 -23.70 -5.72
CA ARG A 414 19.72 -24.64 -6.85
C ARG A 414 20.37 -25.94 -6.37
N SER A 415 19.69 -27.07 -6.57
CA SER A 415 20.21 -28.40 -6.26
C SER A 415 20.06 -29.32 -7.47
N HIS A 416 20.75 -30.47 -7.46
CA HIS A 416 20.62 -31.44 -8.55
C HIS A 416 19.20 -32.00 -8.71
N SER A 417 18.40 -31.99 -7.64
CA SER A 417 17.00 -32.43 -7.65
C SER A 417 16.00 -31.29 -7.90
N GLY A 418 16.47 -30.14 -8.40
CA GLY A 418 15.64 -28.94 -8.63
C GLY A 418 15.79 -27.86 -7.54
N PRO A 419 15.02 -26.76 -7.62
CA PRO A 419 15.15 -25.63 -6.71
C PRO A 419 14.52 -25.93 -5.34
N LYS A 420 15.22 -25.58 -4.25
CA LYS A 420 14.78 -25.78 -2.86
C LYS A 420 14.60 -24.45 -2.14
N VAL A 421 13.44 -24.20 -1.52
CA VAL A 421 13.18 -22.99 -0.73
C VAL A 421 13.93 -23.07 0.60
N LEU A 422 14.74 -22.05 0.88
CA LEU A 422 15.55 -21.92 2.08
C LEU A 422 14.87 -21.07 3.16
N GLU A 423 14.31 -19.93 2.77
CA GLU A 423 13.70 -18.96 3.69
C GLU A 423 12.68 -18.07 2.95
N VAL A 424 11.63 -17.62 3.64
CA VAL A 424 10.67 -16.65 3.11
C VAL A 424 10.57 -15.45 4.05
N ASN A 425 10.93 -14.27 3.56
CA ASN A 425 11.03 -13.03 4.32
C ASN A 425 9.85 -12.09 4.03
N SER A 426 9.13 -11.67 5.08
CA SER A 426 7.98 -10.75 4.97
C SER A 426 8.34 -9.27 4.80
N SER A 427 9.59 -8.89 5.07
CA SER A 427 10.09 -7.51 4.95
C SER A 427 11.46 -7.47 4.25
N PRO A 428 11.53 -7.87 2.98
CA PRO A 428 12.79 -7.96 2.23
C PRO A 428 13.36 -6.57 1.97
N GLY A 429 14.68 -6.37 2.14
CA GLY A 429 15.33 -5.11 1.80
C GLY A 429 15.35 -4.86 0.29
N LEU A 430 15.13 -3.60 -0.14
CA LEU A 430 14.95 -3.26 -1.55
C LEU A 430 16.25 -2.88 -2.26
N GLN A 431 17.20 -2.25 -1.54
CA GLN A 431 18.39 -1.65 -2.16
C GLN A 431 19.24 -2.61 -3.00
N GLY A 432 19.52 -3.81 -2.46
CA GLY A 432 20.37 -4.77 -3.14
C GLY A 432 19.73 -5.32 -4.41
N ILE A 433 18.44 -5.63 -4.35
CA ILE A 433 17.73 -6.23 -5.46
C ILE A 433 17.38 -5.22 -6.55
N GLU A 434 17.02 -3.98 -6.21
CA GLU A 434 16.79 -2.92 -7.20
C GLU A 434 18.08 -2.58 -7.96
N LYS A 435 19.23 -2.52 -7.27
CA LYS A 435 20.54 -2.31 -7.92
C LYS A 435 20.93 -3.46 -8.85
N ALA A 436 20.67 -4.71 -8.46
CA ALA A 436 21.06 -5.87 -9.24
C ALA A 436 20.12 -6.14 -10.43
N SER A 437 18.82 -5.89 -10.27
CA SER A 437 17.80 -6.17 -11.30
C SER A 437 17.47 -4.97 -12.19
N GLY A 438 17.74 -3.75 -11.74
CA GLY A 438 17.31 -2.52 -12.41
C GLY A 438 15.80 -2.24 -12.31
N VAL A 439 15.04 -3.05 -11.56
CA VAL A 439 13.59 -2.90 -11.40
C VAL A 439 13.28 -1.95 -10.24
N ASP A 440 12.38 -0.98 -10.46
CA ASP A 440 11.80 -0.15 -9.38
C ASP A 440 10.76 -0.96 -8.59
N VAL A 441 11.25 -1.68 -7.59
CA VAL A 441 10.43 -2.55 -6.76
C VAL A 441 9.49 -1.73 -5.88
N ALA A 442 9.95 -0.59 -5.36
CA ALA A 442 9.13 0.28 -4.53
C ALA A 442 7.86 0.75 -5.27
N ASP A 443 7.97 1.18 -6.54
CA ASP A 443 6.81 1.54 -7.37
C ASP A 443 5.86 0.36 -7.57
N LEU A 444 6.39 -0.84 -7.80
CA LEU A 444 5.56 -2.06 -7.93
C LEU A 444 4.81 -2.41 -6.65
N ILE A 445 5.42 -2.19 -5.46
CA ILE A 445 4.73 -2.36 -4.17
C ILE A 445 3.56 -1.38 -4.07
N ILE A 446 3.75 -0.11 -4.42
CA ILE A 446 2.68 0.90 -4.36
C ILE A 446 1.57 0.58 -5.36
N ARG A 447 1.90 0.18 -6.60
CA ARG A 447 0.91 -0.31 -7.58
C ARG A 447 0.10 -1.49 -7.05
N HIS A 448 0.75 -2.40 -6.32
CA HIS A 448 0.05 -3.52 -5.69
C HIS A 448 -0.93 -3.02 -4.63
N VAL A 449 -0.55 -2.05 -3.79
CA VAL A 449 -1.45 -1.40 -2.82
C VAL A 449 -2.67 -0.78 -3.53
N GLU A 450 -2.45 0.01 -4.58
CA GLU A 450 -3.52 0.61 -5.40
C GLU A 450 -4.51 -0.45 -5.92
N SER A 451 -4.00 -1.58 -6.41
CA SER A 451 -4.85 -2.65 -6.96
C SER A 451 -5.77 -3.32 -5.93
N LYS A 452 -5.44 -3.21 -4.64
CA LYS A 452 -6.20 -3.82 -3.53
C LYS A 452 -7.18 -2.84 -2.92
N LEU A 453 -6.83 -1.57 -2.91
CA LEU A 453 -7.67 -0.48 -2.45
C LEU A 453 -8.50 0.04 -3.62
N ARG A 454 -9.58 -0.68 -3.93
CA ARG A 454 -10.56 -0.23 -4.94
C ARG A 454 -10.90 1.26 -4.71
N PRO A 455 -11.12 2.04 -5.77
CA PRO A 455 -11.83 3.31 -5.65
C PRO A 455 -13.18 3.02 -5.00
N VAL A 456 -13.52 3.76 -3.95
CA VAL A 456 -14.77 3.57 -3.22
C VAL A 456 -15.92 3.79 -4.21
N GLN A 457 -16.65 2.73 -4.54
CA GLN A 457 -18.08 2.82 -4.85
C GLN A 457 -18.75 2.53 -3.52
N HIS A 458 -19.14 3.56 -2.78
CA HIS A 458 -19.92 3.36 -1.58
C HIS A 458 -21.32 2.94 -2.04
N LEU A 459 -21.61 1.64 -2.00
CA LEU A 459 -22.99 1.19 -2.12
C LEU A 459 -23.74 1.71 -0.89
N PRO A 460 -24.91 2.35 -1.06
CA PRO A 460 -25.65 2.88 0.08
C PRO A 460 -25.97 1.75 1.06
N LYS A 461 -25.74 2.00 2.36
CA LYS A 461 -26.36 1.18 3.41
C LYS A 461 -27.87 1.20 3.15
N GLN A 462 -28.47 0.04 2.88
CA GLN A 462 -29.91 -0.07 2.75
C GLN A 462 -30.56 0.56 3.98
N ASN A 463 -31.39 1.58 3.74
CA ASN A 463 -32.09 2.31 4.77
C ASN A 463 -33.11 1.35 5.40
N PRO A 464 -33.00 0.96 6.70
CA PRO A 464 -33.91 -0.03 7.30
C PRO A 464 -35.38 0.44 7.36
N ARG A 465 -35.65 1.72 7.07
CA ARG A 465 -36.97 2.34 7.21
C ARG A 465 -37.84 2.31 5.95
N ALA A 466 -37.40 1.71 4.85
CA ALA A 466 -38.20 1.66 3.62
C ALA A 466 -39.16 0.44 3.51
N LYS A 467 -39.20 -0.46 4.51
CA LYS A 467 -40.21 -1.54 4.59
C LYS A 467 -41.17 -1.30 5.75
N ARG A 468 -42.13 -0.39 5.58
CA ARG A 468 -43.38 -0.34 6.34
C ARG A 468 -44.31 0.71 5.74
N ARG A 469 -44.85 0.41 4.57
CA ARG A 469 -46.17 0.85 4.09
C ARG A 469 -46.59 -0.20 3.07
N ASP A 470 -47.36 -1.15 3.57
CA ASP A 470 -48.55 -1.74 2.94
C ASP A 470 -49.38 -2.36 4.08
#